data_AF-A0A091PKV7-F1
#
_entry.id   AF-A0A091PKV7-F1
#
_cell.length_a   1.000
_cell.length_b   1.000
_cell.length_c   1.000
_cell.angle_alpha   90.00
_cell.angle_beta   90.00
_cell.angle_gamma   90.00
#
_symmetry.space_group_name_H-M   'P 1'
#
loop_
_entity.id
_entity.type
_entity.pdbx_description
1 polymer ?
#
loop_
_entity_poly.entity_id
_entity_poly.type
_entity_poly.pdbx_seq_one_letter_code
_entity_poly.pdbx_strand_id
1 'polypeptide(L)'
;SPERSAVWGPGLRAEAALPARYFYVQAVDAEGQRFTSSPGESAFQVKITAPDEQFTRVGVQVLDRKDGSFLVRYRMYASYKNLKIEVKTGDKHVAKSPYILEGPIYHENCDCPQEESSAWLEEMNCPQIIPQIQRDLANFPIVDPDKIAKEIPQRFGQRQSLCHYTIKDNEVYIKTYGEHVGFRIFMDAILLSLTRKVKMPDVEFFVNLGDWPLEKKKPPQNLHPIFSWCGSSESKDIVMPTYDLTDSVLETMGR
;
A
#
# COMPACT_ATOMS: atom_id res chain seq x y z
N SER A 1 20.90 17.73 18.80
CA SER A 1 21.00 18.94 17.96
C SER A 1 19.97 18.89 16.84
N PRO A 2 18.93 19.77 16.83
CA PRO A 2 17.82 19.69 15.86
C PRO A 2 18.27 19.74 14.39
N GLU A 3 19.22 20.61 14.05
CA GLU A 3 19.68 20.83 12.68
C GLU A 3 20.52 19.66 12.13
N ARG A 4 21.15 18.89 13.04
CA ARG A 4 21.96 17.70 12.69
C ARG A 4 21.15 16.40 12.67
N SER A 5 19.91 16.42 13.16
CA SER A 5 19.00 15.29 13.07
C SER A 5 18.75 14.90 11.61
N ALA A 6 18.29 13.68 11.36
CA ALA A 6 17.93 13.24 10.02
C ALA A 6 16.42 13.08 9.88
N VAL A 7 15.89 13.40 8.70
CA VAL A 7 14.48 13.25 8.35
C VAL A 7 14.39 12.65 6.95
N TRP A 8 13.69 11.53 6.79
CA TRP A 8 13.61 10.81 5.51
C TRP A 8 12.35 9.94 5.43
N GLY A 9 11.89 9.65 4.22
CA GLY A 9 10.78 8.73 3.99
C GLY A 9 9.87 9.17 2.83
N PRO A 10 8.96 8.29 2.39
CA PRO A 10 8.13 8.54 1.21
C PRO A 10 7.16 9.71 1.39
N GLY A 11 6.70 9.97 2.61
CA GLY A 11 5.78 11.07 2.92
C GLY A 11 6.37 12.48 2.80
N LEU A 12 7.64 12.61 2.38
CA LEU A 12 8.26 13.89 2.05
C LEU A 12 8.31 14.15 0.54
N ARG A 13 7.71 13.26 -0.27
CA ARG A 13 7.62 13.36 -1.73
C ARG A 13 6.18 13.60 -2.14
N ALA A 14 5.97 14.46 -3.14
CA ALA A 14 4.63 14.82 -3.59
C ALA A 14 3.96 13.64 -4.31
N GLU A 15 4.74 12.93 -5.12
CA GLU A 15 4.39 11.83 -6.02
C GLU A 15 3.98 10.56 -5.27
N ALA A 16 4.43 10.39 -4.02
CA ALA A 16 4.13 9.22 -3.21
C ALA A 16 2.67 9.22 -2.72
N ALA A 17 1.74 8.73 -3.56
CA ALA A 17 0.32 8.63 -3.28
C ALA A 17 -0.02 7.40 -2.40
N LEU A 18 0.14 7.57 -1.09
CA LEU A 18 -0.23 6.57 -0.07
C LEU A 18 -1.52 6.97 0.68
N PRO A 19 -2.33 6.00 1.14
CA PRO A 19 -3.52 6.29 1.97
C PRO A 19 -3.18 7.11 3.21
N ALA A 20 -2.14 6.69 3.93
CA ALA A 20 -1.46 7.48 4.93
C ALA A 20 0.01 7.60 4.54
N ARG A 21 0.51 8.84 4.49
CA ARG A 21 1.91 9.14 4.18
C ARG A 21 2.72 9.13 5.45
N TYR A 22 4.00 8.77 5.35
CA TYR A 22 4.85 8.67 6.53
C TYR A 22 6.31 9.00 6.23
N PHE A 23 7.02 9.45 7.26
CA PHE A 23 8.45 9.67 7.26
C PHE A 23 9.03 9.46 8.65
N TYR A 24 10.34 9.32 8.73
CA TYR A 24 11.07 9.09 9.97
C TYR A 24 11.86 10.33 10.37
N VAL A 25 12.06 10.48 11.67
CA VAL A 25 12.96 11.45 12.27
C VAL A 25 13.95 10.71 13.17
N GLN A 26 15.25 10.89 12.95
CA GLN A 26 16.31 10.39 13.85
C GLN A 26 16.82 11.54 14.70
N ALA A 27 16.67 11.40 16.02
CA ALA A 27 17.29 12.34 16.96
C ALA A 27 18.79 12.07 17.08
N VAL A 28 19.55 13.15 17.24
CA VAL A 28 20.99 13.12 17.48
C VAL A 28 21.37 14.06 18.62
N ASP A 29 22.50 13.81 19.27
CA ASP A 29 23.09 14.66 20.32
C ASP A 29 23.71 15.95 19.75
N ALA A 30 24.53 16.64 20.55
CA ALA A 30 25.23 17.86 20.10
C ALA A 30 26.35 17.54 19.11
N GLU A 31 26.99 16.40 19.29
CA GLU A 31 28.11 15.86 18.51
C GLU A 31 27.66 15.25 17.18
N GLY A 32 26.35 15.00 17.01
CA GLY A 32 25.76 14.39 15.82
C GLY A 32 25.64 12.86 15.91
N GLN A 33 25.85 12.26 17.09
CA GLN A 33 25.67 10.84 17.32
C GLN A 33 24.19 10.53 17.49
N ARG A 34 23.75 9.40 16.90
CA ARG A 34 22.35 8.97 16.95
C ARG A 34 21.98 8.58 18.37
N PHE A 35 20.84 9.08 18.84
CA PHE A 35 20.22 8.50 20.01
C PHE A 35 19.82 7.07 19.74
N THR A 36 20.04 6.21 20.73
CA THR A 36 19.64 4.80 20.77
C THR A 36 18.47 4.56 21.73
N SER A 37 18.03 5.62 22.42
CA SER A 37 16.88 5.65 23.31
C SER A 37 16.04 6.89 23.05
N SER A 38 14.77 6.85 23.45
CA SER A 38 13.87 7.98 23.25
C SER A 38 14.32 9.23 24.02
N PRO A 39 14.41 10.40 23.36
CA PRO A 39 14.58 11.69 24.03
C PRO A 39 13.27 12.25 24.62
N GLY A 40 12.17 11.50 24.58
CA GLY A 40 10.85 11.89 25.06
C GLY A 40 9.80 11.90 23.97
N GLU A 41 8.56 11.55 24.32
CA GLU A 41 7.46 11.38 23.36
C GLU A 41 7.07 12.68 22.64
N SER A 42 7.31 13.83 23.26
CA SER A 42 7.06 15.16 22.69
C SER A 42 8.31 15.84 22.15
N ALA A 43 9.37 15.08 21.84
CA ALA A 43 10.63 15.64 21.35
C ALA A 43 10.48 16.39 20.01
N PHE A 44 9.49 15.99 19.20
CA PHE A 44 9.22 16.59 17.89
C PHE A 44 7.77 17.04 17.76
N GLN A 45 7.59 18.23 17.21
CA GLN A 45 6.30 18.80 16.83
C GLN A 45 6.25 18.85 15.30
N VAL A 46 5.17 18.34 14.73
CA VAL A 46 4.95 18.33 13.27
C VAL A 46 3.68 19.10 12.94
N LYS A 47 3.81 20.07 12.03
CA LYS A 47 2.69 20.84 11.51
C LYS A 47 2.68 20.76 9.98
N ILE A 48 1.54 20.39 9.41
CA ILE A 48 1.36 20.33 7.95
C ILE A 48 0.32 21.37 7.55
N THR A 49 0.66 22.19 6.56
CA THR A 49 -0.18 23.27 6.04
C THR A 49 -0.14 23.29 4.52
N ALA A 50 -1.21 23.73 3.88
CA ALA A 50 -1.28 24.05 2.47
C ALA A 50 -1.29 25.59 2.34
N PRO A 51 -0.16 26.23 1.97
CA PRO A 51 -0.03 27.69 1.98
C PRO A 51 -1.07 28.44 1.13
N ASP A 52 -1.53 27.81 0.05
CA ASP A 52 -2.46 28.40 -0.92
C ASP A 52 -3.93 28.09 -0.62
N GLU A 53 -4.23 27.45 0.51
CA GLU A 53 -5.58 27.02 0.88
C GLU A 53 -6.04 27.64 2.20
N GLN A 54 -7.34 27.95 2.30
CA GLN A 54 -7.92 28.49 3.53
C GLN A 54 -7.89 27.49 4.69
N PHE A 55 -8.03 26.20 4.39
CA PHE A 55 -8.05 25.13 5.39
C PHE A 55 -7.20 23.95 4.94
N THR A 56 -6.39 23.43 5.86
CA THR A 56 -5.63 22.20 5.67
C THR A 56 -6.20 21.09 6.53
N ARG A 57 -6.88 20.13 5.90
CA ARG A 57 -7.44 18.94 6.55
C ARG A 57 -6.44 17.79 6.45
N VAL A 58 -5.51 17.78 7.39
CA VAL A 58 -4.48 16.73 7.52
C VAL A 58 -4.38 16.29 8.97
N GLY A 59 -4.65 15.01 9.22
CA GLY A 59 -4.42 14.39 10.53
C GLY A 59 -2.95 13.97 10.63
N VAL A 60 -2.28 14.26 11.74
CA VAL A 60 -0.85 13.97 11.95
C VAL A 60 -0.65 13.22 13.26
N GLN A 61 0.21 12.21 13.26
CA GLN A 61 0.65 11.50 14.46
C GLN A 61 2.17 11.34 14.44
N VAL A 62 2.80 11.58 15.60
CA VAL A 62 4.23 11.37 15.83
C VAL A 62 4.37 10.22 16.82
N LEU A 63 4.98 9.11 16.39
CA LEU A 63 5.13 7.90 17.18
C LEU A 63 6.59 7.70 17.55
N ASP A 64 6.85 7.64 18.85
CA ASP A 64 8.17 7.33 19.40
C ASP A 64 8.46 5.83 19.30
N ARG A 65 9.51 5.46 18.56
CA ARG A 65 9.92 4.05 18.37
C ARG A 65 10.80 3.53 19.50
N LYS A 66 11.09 4.37 20.51
CA LYS A 66 11.90 4.06 21.70
C LYS A 66 13.37 3.74 21.43
N ASP A 67 13.82 3.84 20.18
CA ASP A 67 15.18 3.59 19.72
C ASP A 67 15.93 4.89 19.33
N GLY A 68 15.40 6.05 19.73
CA GLY A 68 15.90 7.37 19.33
C GLY A 68 15.38 7.88 17.98
N SER A 69 14.55 7.09 17.30
CA SER A 69 13.85 7.49 16.09
C SER A 69 12.33 7.59 16.30
N PHE A 70 11.68 8.35 15.42
CA PHE A 70 10.24 8.60 15.45
C PHE A 70 9.65 8.31 14.07
N LEU A 71 8.45 7.72 14.05
CA LEU A 71 7.64 7.57 12.86
C LEU A 71 6.58 8.67 12.86
N VAL A 72 6.66 9.57 11.90
CA VAL A 72 5.60 10.54 11.63
C VAL A 72 4.72 9.97 10.54
N ARG A 73 3.42 9.87 10.81
CA ARG A 73 2.42 9.50 9.82
C ARG A 73 1.34 10.56 9.73
N TYR A 74 0.83 10.79 8.54
CA TYR A 74 -0.22 11.75 8.29
C TYR A 74 -1.19 11.27 7.22
N ARG A 75 -2.46 11.63 7.38
CA ARG A 75 -3.53 11.34 6.42
C ARG A 75 -4.14 12.64 5.95
N MET A 76 -4.28 12.77 4.64
CA MET A 76 -4.92 13.91 4.00
C MET A 76 -6.39 13.59 3.73
N TYR A 77 -7.28 14.54 3.98
CA TYR A 77 -8.72 14.42 3.69
C TYR A 77 -9.16 15.30 2.51
N ALA A 78 -8.21 15.84 1.77
CA ALA A 78 -8.37 16.60 0.52
C ALA A 78 -7.05 16.56 -0.26
N SER A 79 -7.11 16.80 -1.56
CA SER A 79 -5.92 16.97 -2.41
C SER A 79 -5.44 18.43 -2.35
N TYR A 80 -4.14 18.66 -2.51
CA TYR A 80 -3.52 19.99 -2.39
C TYR A 80 -2.58 20.27 -3.58
N LYS A 81 -2.35 21.55 -3.92
CA LYS A 81 -1.36 21.95 -4.93
C LYS A 81 0.08 21.93 -4.42
N ASN A 82 0.23 22.04 -3.11
CA ASN A 82 1.48 22.12 -2.39
C ASN A 82 1.22 21.88 -0.91
N LEU A 83 2.18 21.27 -0.23
CA LEU A 83 2.18 21.12 1.21
C LEU A 83 3.49 21.60 1.80
N LYS A 84 3.38 22.25 2.95
CA LYS A 84 4.49 22.64 3.80
C LYS A 84 4.46 21.80 5.07
N ILE A 85 5.51 21.02 5.29
CA ILE A 85 5.72 20.18 6.47
C ILE A 85 6.79 20.81 7.36
N GLU A 86 6.38 21.34 8.50
CA GLU A 86 7.26 21.85 9.55
C GLU A 86 7.50 20.76 10.59
N VAL A 87 8.77 20.47 10.87
CA VAL A 87 9.23 19.55 11.91
C VAL A 87 10.13 20.36 12.84
N LYS A 88 9.74 20.47 14.12
CA LYS A 88 10.42 21.32 15.10
C LYS A 88 10.72 20.57 16.40
N THR A 89 11.77 21.00 17.09
CA THR A 89 12.05 20.70 18.50
C THR A 89 12.10 22.04 19.23
N GLY A 90 11.12 22.29 20.10
CA GLY A 90 10.86 23.66 20.58
C GLY A 90 10.60 24.59 19.39
N ASP A 91 11.29 25.73 19.35
CA ASP A 91 11.18 26.71 18.26
C ASP A 91 12.16 26.47 17.08
N LYS A 92 12.98 25.41 17.15
CA LYS A 92 14.02 25.14 16.15
C LYS A 92 13.57 24.12 15.12
N HIS A 93 13.82 24.42 13.85
CA HIS A 93 13.60 23.47 12.76
C HIS A 93 14.55 22.27 12.84
N VAL A 94 14.02 21.11 12.49
CA VAL A 94 14.74 19.84 12.47
C VAL A 94 15.23 19.56 11.06
N ALA A 95 16.53 19.26 10.93
CA ALA A 95 17.18 19.02 9.64
C ALA A 95 16.89 20.13 8.62
N LYS A 96 16.35 19.79 7.44
CA LYS A 96 16.02 20.73 6.36
C LYS A 96 14.61 21.33 6.46
N SER A 97 13.91 21.17 7.59
CA SER A 97 12.57 21.71 7.76
C SER A 97 12.57 23.26 7.59
N PRO A 98 11.54 23.85 6.94
CA PRO A 98 10.34 23.22 6.37
C PRO A 98 10.60 22.43 5.08
N TYR A 99 9.90 21.32 4.92
CA TYR A 99 9.84 20.57 3.66
C TYR A 99 8.67 21.09 2.82
N ILE A 100 8.95 21.53 1.60
CA ILE A 100 7.93 21.98 0.65
C ILE A 100 7.75 20.87 -0.38
N LEU A 101 6.55 20.31 -0.43
CA LEU A 101 6.14 19.35 -1.45
C LEU A 101 5.40 20.17 -2.51
N GLU A 102 5.99 20.24 -3.70
CA GLU A 102 5.43 20.95 -4.85
C GLU A 102 4.71 19.96 -5.77
N GLY A 103 3.62 20.41 -6.39
CA GLY A 103 2.86 19.62 -7.36
C GLY A 103 1.53 19.10 -6.79
N PRO A 104 0.66 18.54 -7.64
CA PRO A 104 -0.59 18.00 -7.15
C PRO A 104 -0.31 16.84 -6.18
N ILE A 105 -0.74 17.03 -4.93
CA ILE A 105 -0.61 16.07 -3.85
C ILE A 105 -1.99 15.46 -3.66
N TYR A 106 -2.17 14.30 -4.27
CA TYR A 106 -3.47 13.62 -4.27
C TYR A 106 -3.77 12.93 -2.95
N HIS A 107 -5.00 13.09 -2.49
CA HIS A 107 -5.58 12.29 -1.42
C HIS A 107 -6.01 10.90 -1.94
N GLU A 108 -6.22 9.96 -1.02
CA GLU A 108 -6.51 8.55 -1.32
C GLU A 108 -7.71 8.32 -2.27
N ASN A 109 -8.75 9.17 -2.19
CA ASN A 109 -9.95 9.01 -3.02
C ASN A 109 -9.94 9.94 -4.25
N CYS A 110 -8.78 10.49 -4.64
CA CYS A 110 -8.64 11.20 -5.92
C CYS A 110 -8.72 10.16 -7.03
N ASP A 111 -9.58 10.35 -8.01
CA ASP A 111 -9.57 9.53 -9.22
C ASP A 111 -8.61 10.19 -10.23
N CYS A 112 -7.32 9.93 -10.02
CA CYS A 112 -6.21 10.67 -10.59
C CYS A 112 -5.11 9.69 -11.04
N PRO A 113 -5.43 8.72 -11.92
CA PRO A 113 -4.52 7.64 -12.25
C PRO A 113 -3.32 8.12 -13.06
N GLN A 114 -2.13 7.65 -12.67
CA GLN A 114 -0.95 7.72 -13.52
C GLN A 114 -1.13 6.80 -14.73
N GLU A 115 -0.92 7.32 -15.94
CA GLU A 115 -1.13 6.59 -17.19
C GLU A 115 -0.11 5.45 -17.37
N GLU A 116 1.14 5.71 -17.00
CA GLU A 116 2.24 4.76 -17.16
C GLU A 116 2.51 4.01 -15.85
N SER A 117 2.21 2.70 -15.83
CA SER A 117 2.41 1.89 -14.61
C SER A 117 3.88 1.83 -14.17
N SER A 118 4.83 1.93 -15.10
CA SER A 118 6.27 1.98 -14.81
C SER A 118 6.67 3.25 -14.06
N ALA A 119 6.14 4.41 -14.46
CA ALA A 119 6.35 5.67 -13.77
C ALA A 119 5.78 5.62 -12.35
N TRP A 120 4.57 5.08 -12.19
CA TRP A 120 3.98 4.89 -10.86
C TRP A 120 4.83 3.98 -9.95
N LEU A 121 5.35 2.87 -10.48
CA LEU A 121 6.23 1.97 -9.70
C LEU A 121 7.52 2.66 -9.26
N GLU A 122 8.12 3.50 -10.12
CA GLU A 122 9.31 4.29 -9.79
C GLU A 122 8.99 5.35 -8.73
N GLU A 123 7.91 6.11 -8.91
CA GLU A 123 7.44 7.10 -7.93
C GLU A 123 7.18 6.44 -6.57
N MET A 124 6.63 5.23 -6.53
CA MET A 124 6.39 4.48 -5.30
C MET A 124 7.64 3.80 -4.73
N ASN A 125 8.79 3.91 -5.39
CA ASN A 125 10.03 3.21 -5.07
C ASN A 125 9.83 1.69 -4.90
N CYS A 126 8.98 1.09 -5.75
CA CYS A 126 8.74 -0.34 -5.72
C CYS A 126 9.98 -1.11 -6.19
N PRO A 127 10.35 -2.23 -5.54
CA PRO A 127 11.40 -3.11 -6.05
C PRO A 127 11.03 -3.64 -7.43
N GLN A 128 11.97 -3.57 -8.38
CA GLN A 128 11.78 -4.08 -9.74
C GLN A 128 11.51 -5.59 -9.77
N ILE A 129 12.03 -6.33 -8.79
CA ILE A 129 11.88 -7.78 -8.69
C ILE A 129 11.44 -8.12 -7.27
N ILE A 130 10.33 -8.84 -7.16
CA ILE A 130 9.87 -9.46 -5.92
C ILE A 130 10.00 -10.99 -6.10
N PRO A 131 11.01 -11.64 -5.46
CA PRO A 131 11.31 -13.05 -5.71
C PRO A 131 10.14 -14.01 -5.45
N GLN A 132 9.25 -13.68 -4.52
CA GLN A 132 8.05 -14.48 -4.26
C GLN A 132 7.11 -14.48 -5.47
N ILE A 133 6.75 -13.29 -5.98
CA ILE A 133 5.86 -13.15 -7.13
C ILE A 133 6.40 -13.94 -8.34
N GLN A 134 7.70 -13.84 -8.60
CA GLN A 134 8.34 -14.58 -9.70
C GLN A 134 8.23 -16.10 -9.53
N ARG A 135 8.44 -16.63 -8.31
CA ARG A 135 8.34 -18.07 -8.05
C ARG A 135 6.91 -18.59 -8.15
N ASP A 136 5.93 -17.80 -7.71
CA ASP A 136 4.53 -18.21 -7.70
C ASP A 136 3.99 -18.23 -9.14
N LEU A 137 4.28 -17.17 -9.92
CA LEU A 137 3.87 -17.06 -11.33
C LEU A 137 4.61 -18.01 -12.27
N ALA A 138 5.81 -18.49 -11.92
CA ALA A 138 6.56 -19.44 -12.75
C ALA A 138 5.82 -20.77 -13.01
N ASN A 139 4.82 -21.12 -12.20
CA ASN A 139 3.98 -22.30 -12.43
C ASN A 139 2.94 -22.07 -13.55
N PHE A 140 2.73 -20.82 -13.98
CA PHE A 140 1.66 -20.39 -14.90
C PHE A 140 2.19 -19.53 -16.05
N PRO A 141 3.11 -20.04 -16.89
CA PRO A 141 3.71 -19.25 -17.97
C PRO A 141 2.70 -18.88 -19.07
N ILE A 142 1.62 -19.67 -19.21
CA ILE A 142 0.54 -19.45 -20.17
C ILE A 142 -0.77 -19.68 -19.42
N VAL A 143 -1.69 -18.73 -19.54
CA VAL A 143 -3.03 -18.81 -18.97
C VAL A 143 -4.04 -18.65 -20.10
N ASP A 144 -4.99 -19.58 -20.18
CA ASP A 144 -6.14 -19.52 -21.09
C ASP A 144 -7.35 -19.02 -20.29
N PRO A 145 -7.76 -17.75 -20.44
CA PRO A 145 -8.81 -17.15 -19.63
C PRO A 145 -10.17 -17.84 -19.81
N ASP A 146 -10.53 -18.20 -21.05
CA ASP A 146 -11.78 -18.90 -21.39
C ASP A 146 -11.86 -20.29 -20.73
N LYS A 147 -10.72 -20.97 -20.64
CA LYS A 147 -10.60 -22.27 -19.98
C LYS A 147 -10.74 -22.14 -18.46
N ILE A 148 -9.95 -21.25 -17.83
CA ILE A 148 -9.96 -21.13 -16.37
C ILE A 148 -11.29 -20.58 -15.84
N ALA A 149 -11.99 -19.75 -16.63
CA ALA A 149 -13.32 -19.24 -16.32
C ALA A 149 -14.38 -20.34 -16.18
N LYS A 150 -14.13 -21.52 -16.77
CA LYS A 150 -15.00 -22.71 -16.65
C LYS A 150 -14.48 -23.68 -15.60
N GLU A 151 -13.19 -24.00 -15.63
CA GLU A 151 -12.60 -25.05 -14.79
C GLU A 151 -12.51 -24.66 -13.30
N ILE A 152 -12.14 -23.41 -12.99
CA ILE A 152 -11.97 -22.96 -11.60
C ILE A 152 -13.31 -22.95 -10.85
N PRO A 153 -14.40 -22.37 -11.37
CA PRO A 153 -15.70 -22.43 -10.70
C PRO A 153 -16.22 -23.85 -10.51
N GLN A 154 -15.99 -24.76 -11.47
CA GLN A 154 -16.39 -26.16 -11.35
C GLN A 154 -15.63 -26.87 -10.23
N ARG A 155 -14.33 -26.61 -10.08
CA ARG A 155 -13.49 -27.24 -9.06
C ARG A 155 -13.69 -26.63 -7.67
N PHE A 156 -13.85 -25.31 -7.58
CA PHE A 156 -13.75 -24.59 -6.31
C PHE A 156 -14.98 -23.75 -5.97
N GLY A 157 -15.78 -23.36 -6.95
CA GLY A 157 -16.87 -22.38 -6.79
C GLY A 157 -18.10 -22.84 -6.00
N GLN A 158 -18.24 -24.13 -5.69
CA GLN A 158 -19.38 -24.61 -4.90
C GLN A 158 -19.16 -24.54 -3.38
N ARG A 159 -17.93 -24.76 -2.92
CA ARG A 159 -17.62 -24.92 -1.48
C ARG A 159 -16.69 -23.86 -0.93
N GLN A 160 -15.97 -23.15 -1.81
CA GLN A 160 -14.98 -22.16 -1.42
C GLN A 160 -15.50 -20.76 -1.68
N SER A 161 -14.95 -19.80 -0.96
CA SER A 161 -15.19 -18.39 -1.19
C SER A 161 -14.31 -17.92 -2.34
N LEU A 162 -14.88 -17.81 -3.53
CA LEU A 162 -14.12 -17.53 -4.74
C LEU A 162 -14.68 -16.32 -5.48
N CYS A 163 -13.80 -15.44 -5.96
CA CYS A 163 -14.16 -14.32 -6.81
C CYS A 163 -13.38 -14.37 -8.12
N HIS A 164 -14.05 -14.09 -9.22
CA HIS A 164 -13.45 -13.80 -10.51
C HIS A 164 -13.48 -12.28 -10.70
N TYR A 165 -12.30 -11.67 -10.70
CA TYR A 165 -12.12 -10.25 -10.96
C TYR A 165 -11.72 -10.04 -12.40
N THR A 166 -12.27 -9.00 -13.02
CA THR A 166 -11.84 -8.49 -14.32
C THR A 166 -11.59 -7.01 -14.15
N ILE A 167 -10.37 -6.56 -14.47
CA ILE A 167 -10.08 -5.15 -14.69
C ILE A 167 -10.18 -4.93 -16.20
N LYS A 168 -11.03 -4.01 -16.62
CA LYS A 168 -11.21 -3.67 -18.04
C LYS A 168 -11.40 -2.18 -18.17
N ASP A 169 -10.59 -1.53 -19.00
CA ASP A 169 -10.62 -0.08 -19.20
C ASP A 169 -10.52 0.70 -17.88
N ASN A 170 -9.66 0.21 -16.97
CA ASN A 170 -9.46 0.71 -15.60
C ASN A 170 -10.67 0.60 -14.65
N GLU A 171 -11.72 -0.12 -15.05
CA GLU A 171 -12.90 -0.42 -14.23
C GLU A 171 -12.84 -1.84 -13.65
N VAL A 172 -13.36 -2.02 -12.44
CA VAL A 172 -13.33 -3.31 -11.72
C VAL A 172 -14.68 -4.00 -11.81
N TYR A 173 -14.69 -5.21 -12.38
CA TYR A 173 -15.85 -6.09 -12.47
C TYR A 173 -15.60 -7.36 -11.65
N ILE A 174 -16.67 -7.89 -11.03
CA ILE A 174 -16.56 -9.01 -10.11
C ILE A 174 -17.70 -9.99 -10.36
N LYS A 175 -17.35 -11.29 -10.40
CA LYS A 175 -18.30 -12.38 -10.30
C LYS A 175 -17.93 -13.30 -9.14
N THR A 176 -18.85 -13.46 -8.20
CA THR A 176 -18.64 -14.26 -6.98
C THR A 176 -19.16 -15.69 -7.15
N TYR A 177 -18.47 -16.65 -6.55
CA TYR A 177 -18.84 -18.06 -6.49
C TYR A 177 -18.75 -18.55 -5.03
N GLY A 178 -19.75 -19.34 -4.60
CA GLY A 178 -19.88 -19.84 -3.23
C GLY A 178 -20.67 -18.91 -2.30
N GLU A 179 -20.81 -19.33 -1.04
CA GLU A 179 -21.72 -18.68 -0.07
C GLU A 179 -21.03 -17.60 0.80
N HIS A 180 -19.72 -17.73 1.05
CA HIS A 180 -18.99 -16.91 2.02
C HIS A 180 -18.04 -15.88 1.38
N VAL A 181 -18.58 -15.01 0.52
CA VAL A 181 -17.78 -14.04 -0.27
C VAL A 181 -17.63 -12.66 0.37
N GLY A 182 -18.03 -12.48 1.64
CA GLY A 182 -17.97 -11.18 2.32
C GLY A 182 -16.55 -10.61 2.48
N PHE A 183 -15.54 -11.48 2.55
CA PHE A 183 -14.12 -11.09 2.60
C PHE A 183 -13.62 -10.43 1.31
N ARG A 184 -14.43 -10.37 0.26
CA ARG A 184 -14.10 -9.63 -0.97
C ARG A 184 -13.78 -8.16 -0.70
N ILE A 185 -14.35 -7.58 0.36
CA ILE A 185 -14.15 -6.16 0.72
C ILE A 185 -12.68 -5.76 0.75
N PHE A 186 -11.78 -6.66 1.15
CA PHE A 186 -10.35 -6.38 1.22
C PHE A 186 -9.74 -6.30 -0.18
N MET A 187 -10.09 -7.22 -1.07
CA MET A 187 -9.61 -7.19 -2.45
C MET A 187 -10.24 -6.02 -3.23
N ASP A 188 -11.53 -5.77 -3.03
CA ASP A 188 -12.24 -4.60 -3.59
C ASP A 188 -11.50 -3.31 -3.20
N ALA A 189 -11.14 -3.16 -1.93
CA ALA A 189 -10.43 -1.99 -1.42
C ALA A 189 -9.04 -1.82 -2.07
N ILE A 190 -8.29 -2.92 -2.28
CA ILE A 190 -7.01 -2.88 -3.01
C ILE A 190 -7.21 -2.39 -4.43
N LEU A 191 -8.14 -3.01 -5.18
CA LEU A 191 -8.34 -2.73 -6.60
C LEU A 191 -8.87 -1.32 -6.83
N LEU A 192 -9.81 -0.87 -6.00
CA LEU A 192 -10.32 0.51 -6.03
C LEU A 192 -9.24 1.51 -5.63
N SER A 193 -8.35 1.17 -4.69
CA SER A 193 -7.21 2.02 -4.34
C SER A 193 -6.19 2.13 -5.47
N LEU A 194 -5.93 1.04 -6.19
CA LEU A 194 -4.99 1.02 -7.32
C LEU A 194 -5.54 1.77 -8.55
N THR A 195 -6.77 1.46 -8.97
CA THR A 195 -7.39 2.06 -10.17
C THR A 195 -7.53 3.57 -10.10
N ARG A 196 -7.67 4.14 -8.90
CA ARG A 196 -7.64 5.58 -8.64
C ARG A 196 -6.26 6.24 -8.82
N LYS A 197 -5.18 5.47 -8.70
CA LYS A 197 -3.78 5.96 -8.64
C LYS A 197 -2.95 5.61 -9.85
N VAL A 198 -3.30 4.54 -10.55
CA VAL A 198 -2.57 4.07 -11.72
C VAL A 198 -3.55 3.37 -12.64
N LYS A 199 -3.35 3.58 -13.94
CA LYS A 199 -4.07 2.86 -14.97
C LYS A 199 -3.62 1.41 -14.96
N MET A 200 -4.53 0.55 -14.57
CA MET A 200 -4.29 -0.88 -14.47
C MET A 200 -4.48 -1.54 -15.84
N PRO A 201 -3.65 -2.56 -16.20
CA PRO A 201 -3.83 -3.28 -17.45
C PRO A 201 -5.14 -4.08 -17.44
N ASP A 202 -5.68 -4.33 -18.64
CA ASP A 202 -6.79 -5.25 -18.82
C ASP A 202 -6.36 -6.67 -18.42
N VAL A 203 -6.99 -7.23 -17.40
CA VAL A 203 -6.64 -8.55 -16.86
C VAL A 203 -7.83 -9.17 -16.15
N GLU A 204 -7.92 -10.49 -16.18
CA GLU A 204 -8.83 -11.22 -15.30
C GLU A 204 -8.10 -12.31 -14.51
N PHE A 205 -8.56 -12.55 -13.29
CA PHE A 205 -7.93 -13.46 -12.36
C PHE A 205 -8.90 -13.92 -11.28
N PHE A 206 -8.56 -15.06 -10.67
CA PHE A 206 -9.34 -15.66 -9.59
C PHE A 206 -8.69 -15.41 -8.24
N VAL A 207 -9.51 -15.04 -7.27
CA VAL A 207 -9.10 -14.80 -5.89
C VAL A 207 -9.89 -15.74 -4.98
N ASN A 208 -9.16 -16.56 -4.25
CA ASN A 208 -9.67 -17.31 -3.11
C ASN A 208 -9.70 -16.39 -1.89
N LEU A 209 -10.89 -16.28 -1.29
CA LEU A 209 -11.13 -15.49 -0.10
C LEU A 209 -11.08 -16.32 1.19
N GLY A 210 -10.95 -17.64 1.08
CA GLY A 210 -10.88 -18.54 2.24
C GLY A 210 -9.51 -18.54 2.92
N ASP A 211 -9.47 -19.10 4.13
CA ASP A 211 -8.28 -19.14 4.98
C ASP A 211 -7.19 -20.10 4.48
N TRP A 212 -7.56 -21.08 3.65
CA TRP A 212 -6.68 -22.14 3.19
C TRP A 212 -6.43 -22.04 1.68
N PRO A 213 -5.19 -22.32 1.21
CA PRO A 213 -4.88 -22.34 -0.21
C PRO A 213 -5.61 -23.50 -0.92
N LEU A 214 -5.91 -23.32 -2.20
CA LEU A 214 -6.75 -24.24 -2.97
C LEU A 214 -5.94 -25.22 -3.84
N GLU A 215 -4.89 -24.74 -4.50
CA GLU A 215 -4.10 -25.54 -5.43
C GLU A 215 -3.01 -26.31 -4.68
N LYS A 216 -3.27 -27.60 -4.43
CA LYS A 216 -2.33 -28.49 -3.74
C LYS A 216 -1.29 -29.04 -4.71
N LYS A 217 -0.07 -29.23 -4.22
CA LYS A 217 1.08 -29.84 -4.91
C LYS A 217 0.83 -31.35 -5.08
N LYS A 218 0.01 -31.73 -6.05
CA LYS A 218 -0.20 -33.14 -6.45
C LYS A 218 0.07 -33.32 -7.95
N PRO A 219 1.08 -34.12 -8.34
CA PRO A 219 1.18 -34.58 -9.72
C PRO A 219 0.09 -35.62 -10.01
N PRO A 220 -0.47 -35.70 -11.23
CA PRO A 220 -0.37 -34.78 -12.36
C PRO A 220 -1.65 -33.93 -12.46
N GLN A 221 -1.80 -32.89 -11.63
CA GLN A 221 -2.96 -31.99 -11.74
C GLN A 221 -2.63 -30.78 -12.61
N ASN A 222 -3.59 -30.43 -13.48
CA ASN A 222 -3.62 -29.11 -14.12
C ASN A 222 -3.79 -28.07 -12.99
N LEU A 223 -2.75 -27.29 -12.74
CA LEU A 223 -2.79 -26.19 -11.77
C LEU A 223 -3.55 -25.00 -12.35
N HIS A 224 -4.27 -24.28 -11.50
CA HIS A 224 -4.92 -23.02 -11.85
C HIS A 224 -4.25 -21.81 -11.18
N PRO A 225 -4.14 -20.67 -11.87
CA PRO A 225 -3.63 -19.45 -11.27
C PRO A 225 -4.71 -18.85 -10.34
N ILE A 226 -4.63 -19.18 -9.05
CA ILE A 226 -5.52 -18.66 -8.02
C ILE A 226 -4.71 -17.84 -7.03
N PHE A 227 -5.13 -16.59 -6.82
CA PHE A 227 -4.57 -15.73 -5.79
C PHE A 227 -5.17 -16.07 -4.43
N SER A 228 -4.34 -16.22 -3.40
CA SER A 228 -4.75 -16.60 -2.04
C SER A 228 -4.02 -15.76 -0.99
N TRP A 229 -4.68 -15.50 0.14
CA TRP A 229 -4.10 -14.76 1.27
C TRP A 229 -2.90 -15.46 1.93
N CYS A 230 -2.78 -16.77 1.70
CA CYS A 230 -1.74 -17.60 2.28
C CYS A 230 -1.34 -18.73 1.32
N GLY A 231 -0.23 -19.39 1.63
CA GLY A 231 0.26 -20.56 0.91
C GLY A 231 1.17 -21.41 1.79
N SER A 232 1.61 -22.55 1.27
CA SER A 232 2.55 -23.46 1.94
C SER A 232 3.52 -24.08 0.94
N SER A 233 4.51 -24.84 1.42
CA SER A 233 5.41 -25.64 0.58
C SER A 233 4.69 -26.74 -0.23
N GLU A 234 3.43 -27.01 0.14
CA GLU A 234 2.54 -27.99 -0.48
C GLU A 234 1.41 -27.35 -1.29
N SER A 235 1.37 -26.02 -1.43
CA SER A 235 0.42 -25.33 -2.30
C SER A 235 1.11 -24.61 -3.46
N LYS A 236 0.30 -24.20 -4.44
CA LYS A 236 0.72 -23.56 -5.69
C LYS A 236 -0.08 -22.31 -6.05
N ASP A 237 -0.97 -21.89 -5.16
CA ASP A 237 -1.62 -20.58 -5.21
C ASP A 237 -0.59 -19.45 -5.26
N ILE A 238 -0.98 -18.34 -5.88
CA ILE A 238 -0.19 -17.12 -5.97
C ILE A 238 -0.46 -16.31 -4.69
N VAL A 239 0.55 -16.17 -3.84
CA VAL A 239 0.33 -15.56 -2.52
C VAL A 239 0.31 -14.04 -2.66
N MET A 240 -0.77 -13.42 -2.19
CA MET A 240 -0.96 -11.97 -2.14
C MET A 240 -0.82 -11.44 -0.70
N PRO A 241 -0.63 -10.12 -0.50
CA PRO A 241 -0.67 -9.50 0.83
C PRO A 241 -1.93 -9.90 1.59
N THR A 242 -1.81 -10.19 2.89
CA THR A 242 -2.96 -10.61 3.71
C THR A 242 -4.00 -9.50 3.84
N TYR A 243 -5.25 -9.88 4.13
CA TYR A 243 -6.31 -8.92 4.39
C TYR A 243 -5.99 -8.00 5.59
N ASP A 244 -5.30 -8.51 6.62
CA ASP A 244 -4.88 -7.70 7.78
C ASP A 244 -3.91 -6.60 7.40
N LEU A 245 -2.92 -6.92 6.55
CA LEU A 245 -1.95 -5.95 6.06
C LEU A 245 -2.65 -4.91 5.17
N THR A 246 -3.60 -5.37 4.36
CA THR A 246 -4.41 -4.52 3.48
C THR A 246 -5.24 -3.51 4.27
N ASP A 247 -6.02 -3.99 5.24
CA ASP A 247 -6.84 -3.15 6.12
C ASP A 247 -5.96 -2.17 6.88
N SER A 248 -4.85 -2.67 7.45
CA SER A 248 -3.88 -1.83 8.15
C SER A 248 -3.36 -0.70 7.27
N VAL A 249 -3.03 -0.95 6.00
CA VAL A 249 -2.47 0.07 5.10
C VAL A 249 -3.54 1.07 4.65
N LEU A 250 -4.70 0.60 4.19
CA LEU A 250 -5.75 1.45 3.61
C LEU A 250 -6.48 2.28 4.67
N GLU A 251 -6.73 1.68 5.84
CA GLU A 251 -7.45 2.30 6.96
C GLU A 251 -6.53 2.98 7.98
N THR A 252 -5.20 3.02 7.73
CA THR A 252 -4.28 3.77 8.61
C THR A 252 -4.76 5.21 8.76
N MET A 253 -5.02 5.61 10.01
CA MET A 253 -5.52 6.94 10.39
C MET A 253 -6.91 7.30 9.77
N GLY A 254 -7.67 6.30 9.32
CA GLY A 254 -9.00 6.46 8.75
C GLY A 254 -10.16 6.44 9.76
N ARG A 255 -9.88 6.09 11.03
CA ARG A 255 -10.84 6.01 12.13
C ARG A 255 -10.59 7.07 13.19
#